data_AF-A0A6G3XVK3-F1
#
_entry.id   AF-A0A6G3XVK3-F1
#
_cell.length_a   1.000
_cell.length_b   1.000
_cell.length_c   1.000
_cell.angle_alpha   90.00
_cell.angle_beta   90.00
_cell.angle_gamma   90.00
#
_symmetry.space_group_name_H-M   'P 1'
#
loop_
_entity.id
_entity.type
_entity.pdbx_description
1 polymer ?
#
loop_
_entity_poly.entity_id
_entity_poly.type
_entity_poly.pdbx_seq_one_letter_code
_entity_poly.pdbx_strand_id
1 'polypeptide(L)'
;AERARAVAGELHARLTAAGLEAVRPDAAVVSVRAPSPEDAVRWAARCRAAGLAVGCFRPPSVPDGISRLRLTARADLTAQQIERAVRLIAARRGHESA
;
A
#
# COMPACT_ATOMS: atom_id res chain seq x y z
N ALA A 1 -11.87 -5.51 -16.84
CA ALA A 1 -11.37 -5.84 -15.48
C ALA A 1 -9.92 -6.35 -15.46
N GLU A 2 -9.44 -7.00 -16.52
CA GLU A 2 -8.10 -7.61 -16.58
C GLU A 2 -6.95 -6.60 -16.40
N ARG A 3 -7.03 -5.43 -17.04
CA ARG A 3 -5.98 -4.40 -16.91
C ARG A 3 -5.77 -3.94 -15.47
N ALA A 4 -6.84 -3.73 -14.70
CA ALA A 4 -6.74 -3.34 -13.29
C ALA A 4 -6.08 -4.44 -12.44
N ARG A 5 -6.35 -5.72 -12.73
CA ARG A 5 -5.66 -6.85 -12.07
C ARG A 5 -4.18 -6.90 -12.44
N ALA A 6 -3.83 -6.64 -13.70
CA ALA A 6 -2.43 -6.56 -14.12
C ALA A 6 -1.67 -5.43 -13.38
N VAL A 7 -2.29 -4.25 -13.26
CA VAL A 7 -1.73 -3.14 -12.46
C VAL A 7 -1.60 -3.52 -10.98
N ALA A 8 -2.60 -4.22 -10.41
CA ALA A 8 -2.51 -4.71 -9.03
C ALA A 8 -1.34 -5.68 -8.86
N GLY A 9 -1.15 -6.61 -9.80
CA GLY A 9 -0.02 -7.53 -9.82
C GLY A 9 1.33 -6.80 -9.90
N GLU A 10 1.45 -5.78 -10.74
CA GLU A 10 2.65 -4.95 -10.86
C GLU A 10 2.95 -4.17 -9.58
N LEU A 11 1.93 -3.54 -8.98
CA LEU A 11 2.05 -2.87 -7.68
C LEU A 11 2.51 -3.84 -6.60
N HIS A 12 1.87 -5.01 -6.51
CA HIS A 12 2.24 -6.04 -5.54
C HIS A 12 3.70 -6.47 -5.69
N ALA A 13 4.13 -6.85 -6.91
CA ALA A 13 5.50 -7.29 -7.17
C ALA A 13 6.54 -6.22 -6.82
N ARG A 14 6.27 -4.95 -7.13
CA ARG A 14 7.20 -3.85 -6.82
C ARG A 14 7.23 -3.51 -5.33
N LEU A 15 6.09 -3.60 -4.63
CA LEU A 15 6.03 -3.37 -3.19
C LEU A 15 6.75 -4.46 -2.40
N THR A 16 6.59 -5.73 -2.79
CA THR A 16 7.31 -6.85 -2.17
C THR A 16 8.81 -6.79 -2.49
N ALA A 17 9.20 -6.44 -3.72
CA ALA A 17 10.60 -6.20 -4.08
C ALA A 17 11.23 -5.05 -3.28
N ALA A 18 10.43 -4.07 -2.84
CA ALA A 18 10.86 -2.99 -1.95
C ALA A 18 10.91 -3.39 -0.47
N GLY A 19 10.72 -4.68 -0.13
CA GLY A 19 10.81 -5.21 1.23
C GLY A 19 9.55 -5.03 2.07
N LEU A 20 8.41 -4.68 1.45
CA LEU A 20 7.14 -4.55 2.17
C LEU A 20 6.36 -5.86 2.16
N GLU A 21 5.78 -6.22 3.30
CA GLU A 21 4.81 -7.32 3.39
C GLU A 21 3.50 -6.90 2.71
N ALA A 22 3.26 -7.38 1.49
CA ALA A 22 2.01 -7.18 0.77
C ALA A 22 1.34 -8.51 0.47
N VAL A 23 0.01 -8.57 0.58
CA VAL A 23 -0.78 -9.75 0.21
C VAL A 23 -1.03 -9.72 -1.29
N ARG A 24 -0.99 -10.91 -1.92
CA ARG A 24 -1.28 -11.05 -3.35
C ARG A 24 -2.71 -10.57 -3.64
N PRO A 25 -2.91 -9.73 -4.64
CA PRO A 25 -4.24 -9.22 -4.97
C PRO A 25 -5.07 -10.28 -5.70
N ASP A 26 -6.22 -10.68 -5.13
CA ASP A 26 -7.23 -11.48 -5.86
C ASP A 26 -8.06 -10.63 -6.85
N ALA A 27 -8.01 -9.31 -6.68
CA ALA A 27 -8.75 -8.33 -7.47
C ALA A 27 -7.90 -7.10 -7.77
N ALA A 28 -8.52 -5.95 -8.02
CA ALA A 28 -7.83 -4.68 -8.25
C ALA A 28 -7.34 -4.02 -6.94
N VAL A 29 -7.01 -4.81 -5.91
CA VAL A 29 -6.76 -4.29 -4.56
C VAL A 29 -5.52 -4.94 -3.97
N VAL A 30 -4.53 -4.12 -3.61
CA VAL A 30 -3.28 -4.55 -2.97
C VAL A 30 -3.29 -4.10 -1.52
N SER A 31 -3.04 -5.03 -0.59
CA SER A 31 -2.95 -4.75 0.84
C SER A 31 -1.51 -4.84 1.32
N VAL A 32 -1.01 -3.79 1.95
CA VAL A 32 0.35 -3.70 2.51
C VAL A 32 0.26 -3.65 4.03
N ARG A 33 0.90 -4.58 4.72
CA ARG A 33 0.89 -4.66 6.18
C ARG A 33 1.63 -3.46 6.78
N ALA A 34 0.99 -2.82 7.75
CA ALA A 34 1.63 -1.81 8.58
C ALA A 34 2.15 -2.47 9.87
N PRO A 35 3.27 -2.00 10.43
CA PRO A 35 3.83 -2.55 11.68
C PRO A 35 2.87 -2.41 12.86
N SER A 36 2.18 -1.27 12.96
CA SER A 36 1.22 -0.97 14.03
C SER A 36 -0.01 -0.20 13.51
N PRO A 37 -1.10 -0.13 14.27
CA PRO A 37 -2.26 0.71 13.95
C PRO A 37 -1.91 2.18 13.75
N GLU A 38 -1.01 2.71 14.58
CA GLU A 38 -0.57 4.10 14.58
C GLU A 38 0.29 4.40 13.35
N ASP A 39 1.21 3.49 13.02
CA ASP A 39 2.00 3.56 11.79
C ASP A 39 1.11 3.56 10.56
N ALA A 40 0.06 2.73 10.54
CA ALA A 40 -0.89 2.72 9.43
C ALA A 40 -1.53 4.10 9.22
N VAL A 41 -1.89 4.81 10.30
CA VAL A 41 -2.45 6.16 10.22
C VAL A 41 -1.43 7.15 9.69
N ARG A 42 -0.23 7.19 10.28
CA ARG A 42 0.85 8.11 9.88
C ARG A 42 1.23 7.88 8.42
N TRP A 43 1.32 6.62 8.01
CA TRP A 43 1.65 6.24 6.65
C TRP A 43 0.59 6.67 5.65
N ALA A 44 -0.70 6.42 5.96
CA ALA A 44 -1.80 6.88 5.13
C ALA A 44 -1.86 8.41 5.01
N ALA A 45 -1.67 9.13 6.12
CA ALA A 45 -1.63 10.59 6.14
C ALA A 45 -0.49 11.14 5.27
N ARG A 46 0.69 10.52 5.34
CA ARG A 46 1.84 10.89 4.51
C ARG A 46 1.59 10.63 3.03
N CYS A 47 1.05 9.47 2.68
CA CYS A 47 0.67 9.17 1.30
C CYS A 47 -0.30 10.23 0.79
N ARG A 48 -1.31 10.59 1.58
CA ARG A 48 -2.28 11.62 1.24
C ARG A 48 -1.63 12.99 1.03
N ALA A 49 -0.72 13.41 1.92
CA ALA A 49 0.03 14.66 1.77
C ALA A 49 0.87 14.71 0.48
N ALA A 50 1.35 13.54 0.01
CA ALA A 50 2.08 13.41 -1.25
C ALA A 50 1.17 13.22 -2.50
N GLY A 51 -0.15 13.33 -2.32
CA GLY A 51 -1.15 13.18 -3.39
C GLY A 51 -1.57 11.74 -3.70
N LEU A 52 -1.21 10.77 -2.85
CA LEU A 52 -1.56 9.35 -3.00
C LEU A 52 -2.65 8.96 -1.99
N ALA A 53 -3.86 8.70 -2.49
CA ALA A 53 -4.95 8.20 -1.66
C ALA A 53 -4.82 6.69 -1.42
N VAL A 54 -4.79 6.28 -0.15
CA VAL A 54 -4.79 4.88 0.29
C VAL A 54 -5.81 4.68 1.39
N GLY A 55 -6.45 3.51 1.43
CA GLY A 55 -7.27 3.11 2.57
C GLY A 55 -6.39 2.71 3.75
N CYS A 56 -6.80 3.03 4.98
CA CYS A 56 -6.14 2.60 6.21
C CYS A 56 -7.12 1.72 7.00
N PHE A 57 -6.74 0.47 7.25
CA PHE A 57 -7.56 -0.52 7.96
C PHE A 57 -6.81 -0.96 9.21
N ARG A 58 -7.45 -0.84 10.38
CA ARG A 58 -6.83 -1.11 11.69
C ARG A 58 -7.89 -1.56 12.71
N PRO A 59 -7.48 -2.19 13.83
CA PRO A 59 -8.40 -2.57 14.90
C PRO A 59 -9.11 -1.35 15.51
N PRO A 60 -10.34 -1.51 16.05
CA PRO A 60 -11.10 -2.77 16.17
C PRO A 60 -11.87 -3.18 14.89
N SER A 61 -11.82 -2.36 13.83
CA SER A 61 -12.59 -2.60 12.59
C SER A 61 -12.05 -3.74 11.72
N VAL A 62 -10.86 -4.27 12.01
CA VAL A 62 -10.30 -5.47 11.39
C VAL A 62 -10.25 -6.61 12.43
N PRO A 63 -11.04 -7.69 12.28
CA PRO A 63 -11.13 -8.75 13.28
C PRO A 63 -9.83 -9.51 13.51
N ASP A 64 -8.94 -9.53 12.52
CA ASP A 64 -7.66 -10.23 12.58
C ASP A 64 -6.57 -9.47 13.36
N GLY A 65 -6.85 -8.25 13.82
CA GLY A 65 -5.89 -7.43 14.57
C GLY A 65 -4.81 -6.77 13.69
N ILE A 66 -4.73 -7.07 12.40
CA ILE A 66 -3.58 -6.70 11.55
C ILE A 66 -3.89 -5.41 10.79
N SER A 67 -3.12 -4.38 11.10
CA SER A 67 -3.20 -3.08 10.43
C SER A 67 -2.58 -3.12 9.04
N ARG A 68 -3.24 -2.48 8.06
CA ARG A 68 -2.77 -2.47 6.66
C ARG A 68 -3.21 -1.22 5.92
N LEU A 69 -2.41 -0.85 4.92
CA LEU A 69 -2.81 0.06 3.86
C LEU A 69 -3.43 -0.72 2.70
N ARG A 70 -4.48 -0.15 2.10
CA ARG A 70 -5.16 -0.73 0.94
C ARG A 70 -5.06 0.22 -0.24
N LEU A 71 -4.46 -0.28 -1.32
CA LEU A 71 -4.36 0.40 -2.60
C LEU A 71 -5.36 -0.18 -3.57
N THR A 72 -6.04 0.70 -4.31
CA THR A 72 -6.92 0.29 -5.40
C THR A 72 -6.22 0.54 -6.72
N ALA A 73 -5.87 -0.52 -7.43
CA ALA A 73 -5.30 -0.47 -8.75
C ALA A 73 -6.36 -0.04 -9.77
N ARG A 74 -6.14 1.09 -10.43
CA ARG A 74 -6.99 1.51 -11.55
C ARG A 74 -6.35 1.08 -12.87
N ALA A 75 -7.18 0.76 -13.85
CA ALA A 75 -6.73 0.31 -15.17
C ALA A 75 -5.99 1.41 -15.95
N ASP A 76 -6.24 2.67 -15.62
CA ASP A 76 -5.67 3.86 -16.25
C ASP A 76 -4.38 4.37 -15.57
N LEU A 77 -3.86 3.65 -14.56
CA LEU A 77 -2.58 4.00 -13.96
C LEU A 77 -1.44 3.81 -14.97
N THR A 78 -0.65 4.86 -15.16
CA THR A 78 0.56 4.82 -15.97
C THR A 78 1.72 4.19 -15.20
N ALA A 79 2.73 3.70 -15.91
CA ALA A 79 3.93 3.13 -15.30
C ALA A 79 4.62 4.13 -14.33
N GLN A 80 4.64 5.41 -14.68
CA GLN A 80 5.21 6.46 -13.83
C GLN A 80 4.38 6.68 -12.55
N GLN A 81 3.05 6.60 -12.63
CA GLN A 81 2.18 6.69 -11.45
C GLN A 81 2.36 5.47 -10.53
N ILE A 82 2.49 4.28 -11.09
CA ILE A 82 2.78 3.04 -10.35
C ILE A 82 4.12 3.17 -9.62
N GLU A 83 5.17 3.59 -10.33
CA GLU A 83 6.49 3.79 -9.76
C GLU A 83 6.48 4.84 -8.63
N ARG A 84 5.83 5.99 -8.86
CA ARG A 84 5.68 7.02 -7.84
C ARG A 84 4.94 6.50 -6.61
N ALA A 85 3.86 5.74 -6.80
CA ALA A 85 3.12 5.15 -5.71
C ALA A 85 4.01 4.21 -4.89
N VAL A 86 4.71 3.27 -5.54
CA VAL A 86 5.65 2.34 -4.88
C VAL A 86 6.70 3.11 -4.10
N ARG A 87 7.35 4.12 -4.70
CA ARG A 87 8.35 4.94 -4.01
C ARG A 87 7.78 5.63 -2.78
N LEU A 88 6.60 6.25 -2.88
CA LEU A 88 5.95 6.93 -1.76
C LEU A 88 5.54 5.98 -0.65
N ILE A 89 5.16 4.75 -0.97
CA ILE A 89 4.78 3.73 0.02
C ILE A 89 6.04 3.18 0.68
N ALA A 90 7.04 2.79 -0.12
CA ALA A 90 8.29 2.18 0.33
C ALA A 90 9.22 3.14 1.08
N ALA A 91 9.15 4.44 0.81
CA ALA A 91 10.01 5.43 1.44
C ALA A 91 9.65 5.65 2.91
N ARG A 92 9.48 4.64 3.78
CA ARG A 92 9.22 4.79 5.22
C ARG A 92 10.21 5.83 5.78
N ARG A 93 9.71 6.98 6.25
CA ARG A 93 10.57 8.00 6.88
C ARG A 93 10.52 7.75 8.38
N GLY A 94 11.69 7.40 8.94
CA GLY A 94 12.06 7.63 10.34
C GLY A 94 11.99 6.42 11.27
N HIS A 95 13.14 5.75 11.45
CA HIS A 95 13.64 5.07 12.66
C HIS A 95 12.74 4.10 13.44
N GLU A 96 13.14 2.82 13.47
CA GLU A 96 13.60 2.18 14.71
C GLU A 96 14.65 1.11 14.35
N SER A 97 15.90 1.56 14.23
CA SER A 97 17.04 0.77 14.67
C SER A 97 17.40 1.34 16.04
N ALA A 98 17.00 0.63 17.08
CA ALA A 98 17.57 0.67 18.43
C ALA A 98 17.40 -0.73 19.01
#